data_AF-A0A933IYA0-F1
#
_entry.id   AF-A0A933IYA0-F1
#
_cell.length_a   1.000
_cell.length_b   1.000
_cell.length_c   1.000
_cell.angle_alpha   90.00
_cell.angle_beta   90.00
_cell.angle_gamma   90.00
#
_symmetry.space_group_name_H-M   'P 1'
#
loop_
_entity.id
_entity.type
_entity.pdbx_description
1 polymer ?
#
loop_
_entity_poly.entity_id
_entity_poly.type
_entity_poly.pdbx_seq_one_letter_code
_entity_poly.pdbx_strand_id
1 'polypeptide(L)' 'MDKEMGRCLNCNRSENEVPLVSLRAAGNPAWICPQCMPILIHHPERMAGKLKGADRLSPGAHD' A
#
# COMPACT_ATOMS: atom_id res chain seq x y z
N MET A 1 16.24 14.61 -14.15
CA MET A 1 15.56 13.30 -14.13
C MET A 1 14.72 13.26 -12.88
N ASP A 2 13.45 13.66 -13.00
CA ASP A 2 12.47 13.49 -11.93
C ASP A 2 12.15 11.99 -11.86
N LYS A 3 12.86 11.29 -10.98
CA LYS A 3 12.54 9.92 -10.60
C LYS A 3 11.10 9.97 -10.08
N GLU A 4 10.18 9.23 -10.69
CA GLU A 4 8.82 9.11 -10.16
C GLU A 4 8.91 8.66 -8.70
N MET A 5 8.64 9.61 -7.81
CA MET A 5 8.77 9.42 -6.38
C MET A 5 7.58 8.56 -5.94
N GLY A 6 7.86 7.39 -5.35
CA GLY A 6 6.80 6.54 -4.83
C GLY A 6 5.91 7.32 -3.85
N ARG A 7 4.61 7.03 -3.84
CA ARG A 7 3.65 7.60 -2.89
C ARG A 7 2.91 6.49 -2.18
N CYS A 8 2.70 6.67 -0.88
CA CYS A 8 1.88 5.74 -0.10
C CYS A 8 0.46 5.68 -0.67
N LEU A 9 0.02 4.50 -1.08
CA LEU A 9 -1.29 4.25 -1.69
C LEU A 9 -2.48 4.69 -0.82
N ASN A 10 -2.27 4.84 0.50
CA ASN A 10 -3.34 5.21 1.43
C ASN A 10 -3.34 6.69 1.82
N CYS A 11 -2.17 7.26 2.16
CA CYS A 11 -2.06 8.64 2.67
C CYS A 11 -1.41 9.63 1.68
N ASN A 12 -0.98 9.16 0.51
CA ASN A 12 -0.41 9.96 -0.59
C ASN A 12 0.92 10.70 -0.28
N ARG A 13 1.45 10.56 0.93
CA ARG A 13 2.79 11.07 1.29
C ARG A 13 3.87 10.38 0.46
N SER A 14 4.84 11.17 0.03
CA SER A 14 5.99 10.76 -0.77
C SER A 14 7.12 10.17 0.09
N GLU A 15 8.11 9.56 -0.56
CA GLU A 15 9.30 9.02 0.12
C GLU A 15 10.15 10.09 0.84
N ASN A 16 9.97 11.37 0.49
CA ASN A 16 10.60 12.51 1.18
C ASN A 16 9.92 12.86 2.51
N GLU A 17 8.66 12.47 2.69
CA GLU A 17 7.87 12.77 3.88
C GLU A 17 7.84 11.59 4.85
N VAL A 18 7.81 10.36 4.34
CA VAL A 18 7.81 9.12 5.13
C VAL A 18 8.53 7.98 4.41
N PRO A 19 9.13 7.02 5.15
CA PRO A 19 9.64 5.82 4.52
C PRO A 19 8.51 5.04 3.84
N LEU A 20 8.79 4.48 2.68
CA LEU A 20 7.88 3.65 1.92
C LEU A 20 8.41 2.22 1.83
N VAL A 21 7.49 1.27 1.99
CA VAL A 21 7.71 -0.15 1.70
C VAL A 21 7.14 -0.43 0.32
N SER A 22 7.93 -1.04 -0.56
CA SER A 22 7.47 -1.51 -1.86
C SER A 22 6.81 -2.87 -1.75
N LEU A 23 5.73 -3.07 -2.50
CA LEU A 23 5.03 -4.35 -2.62
C LEU A 23 4.55 -4.56 -4.05
N ARG A 24 4.22 -5.80 -4.38
CA ARG A 24 3.58 -6.16 -5.65
C ARG A 24 2.23 -6.81 -5.38
N ALA A 25 1.19 -6.33 -6.05
CA ALA A 25 -0.16 -6.90 -6.00
C ALA A 25 -0.62 -7.21 -7.42
N ALA A 26 -0.93 -8.49 -7.69
CA ALA A 26 -1.26 -8.98 -9.03
C ALA A 26 -0.25 -8.51 -10.11
N GLY A 27 1.04 -8.52 -9.78
CA GLY A 27 2.12 -8.05 -10.68
C GLY A 27 2.34 -6.54 -10.71
N ASN A 28 1.41 -5.73 -10.20
CA ASN A 28 1.51 -4.27 -10.18
C ASN A 28 2.35 -3.79 -8.99
N PRO A 29 3.34 -2.90 -9.20
CA PRO A 29 4.06 -2.27 -8.11
C PRO A 29 3.15 -1.31 -7.34
N ALA A 30 3.32 -1.26 -6.02
CA ALA A 30 2.69 -0.29 -5.15
C ALA A 30 3.60 0.05 -3.96
N TRP A 31 3.28 1.15 -3.28
CA TRP A 31 4.02 1.63 -2.12
C TRP A 31 3.08 1.91 -0.96
N ILE A 32 3.49 1.56 0.25
CA ILE A 32 2.74 1.85 1.48
C ILE A 32 3.73 2.27 2.58
N CYS A 33 3.38 3.26 3.39
CA CYS A 33 4.22 3.64 4.52
C CYS A 33 3.94 2.74 5.74
N PRO A 34 4.91 2.57 6.67
CA PRO A 34 4.72 1.77 7.88
C PRO A 34 3.51 2.20 8.73
N GLN A 35 3.16 3.49 8.72
CA GLN A 35 1.99 4.00 9.45
C GLN A 35 0.64 3.56 8.84
N CYS A 36 0.61 3.28 7.54
CA CYS A 36 -0.60 2.80 6.85
C CYS A 36 -0.63 1.28 6.69
N MET A 37 0.49 0.58 6.88
CA MET A 37 0.59 -0.87 6.79
C MET A 37 -0.40 -1.60 7.72
N PRO A 38 -0.66 -1.18 8.97
CA PRO A 38 -1.63 -1.85 9.83
C PRO A 38 -3.05 -1.88 9.23
N ILE A 39 -3.44 -0.84 8.49
CA ILE A 39 -4.75 -0.82 7.81
C ILE A 39 -4.78 -1.87 6.69
N LEU A 40 -3.69 -2.04 5.95
CA LEU A 40 -3.61 -3.09 4.93
C LEU A 40 -3.73 -4.49 5.52
N ILE A 41 -3.19 -4.73 6.72
CA ILE A 41 -3.17 -6.06 7.37
C ILE A 41 -4.51 -6.36 8.06
N HIS A 42 -5.03 -5.41 8.84
CA HIS A 42 -6.23 -5.63 9.68
C HIS A 42 -7.54 -5.23 8.98
N HIS A 43 -7.48 -4.33 8.00
CA HIS A 43 -8.65 -3.76 7.32
C HIS A 43 -8.45 -3.66 5.78
N PRO A 44 -8.08 -4.76 5.09
CA PRO A 44 -7.81 -4.73 3.65
C PRO A 44 -9.00 -4.29 2.80
N GLU A 45 -10.24 -4.43 3.29
CA GLU A 45 -11.45 -3.92 2.64
C GLU A 45 -11.40 -2.40 2.41
N ARG A 46 -10.67 -1.66 3.26
CA ARG A 46 -10.47 -0.21 3.11
C ARG A 46 -9.48 0.17 2.01
N MET A 47 -8.81 -0.81 1.42
CA MET A 47 -7.85 -0.65 0.32
C MET A 47 -8.48 -0.95 -1.05
N ALA A 48 -9.76 -1.35 -1.09
CA ALA A 48 -10.50 -1.52 -2.33
C ALA A 48 -10.42 -0.25 -3.20
N GLY A 49 -10.10 -0.43 -4.48
CA GLY A 49 -9.92 0.67 -5.44
C GLY A 49 -8.61 1.48 -5.30
N LYS A 50 -7.84 1.32 -4.21
CA LYS A 50 -6.54 2.00 -4.02
C LYS A 50 -5.35 1.17 -4.51
N LEU A 51 -5.51 -0.14 -4.57
CA LEU A 51 -4.47 -1.07 -4.99
C LEU A 51 -4.97 -1.84 -6.24
N LYS A 52 -4.30 -1.63 -7.36
CA LYS A 52 -4.64 -2.32 -8.63
C LYS A 52 -4.42 -3.83 -8.46
N GLY A 53 -5.48 -4.61 -8.64
CA GLY A 53 -5.46 -6.06 -8.44
C GLY A 53 -5.65 -6.52 -6.98
N ALA A 54 -6.15 -5.64 -6.11
CA ALA A 54 -6.42 -5.92 -4.70
C ALA A 54 -7.82 -6.44 -4.40
N ASP A 55 -8.66 -6.63 -5.42
CA ASP A 55 -10.06 -7.05 -5.29
C ASP A 55 -10.23 -8.44 -4.61
N ARG A 56 -9.11 -9.13 -4.35
CA ARG A 56 -9.03 -10.44 -3.70
C ARG A 56 -8.31 -10.43 -2.36
N LEU A 57 -7.90 -9.27 -1.83
CA LEU A 57 -7.25 -9.22 -0.52
C LEU A 57 -8.25 -9.54 0.59
N SER A 58 -7.89 -10.49 1.45
CA SER A 58 -8.64 -10.86 2.65
C SER A 58 -7.80 -10.52 3.88
N PRO A 59 -8.41 -10.24 5.06
CA PRO A 59 -7.67 -10.00 6.29
C PRO A 59 -6.73 -11.15 6.60
N GLY A 60 -5.56 -10.84 7.15
CA GLY A 60 -4.68 -11.88 7.69
C GLY A 60 -5.38 -12.60 8.84
N ALA A 61 -5.33 -13.94 8.86
CA ALA A 61 -5.75 -14.68 10.03
C ALA A 61 -4.81 -14.35 11.20
N HIS A 62 -5.38 -13.99 12.34
CA HIS A 62 -4.66 -13.83 13.60
C HIS A 62 -5.12 -14.95 14.53
N ASP A 63 -4.26 -15.94 14.74
CA ASP A 63 -4.38 -16.94 15.81
C ASP A 63 -3.64 -16.45 17.06
#